data_AF-A0A7V5PPD9-F1
#
_entry.id   AF-A0A7V5PPD9-F1
#
_cell.length_a   1.000
_cell.length_b   1.000
_cell.length_c   1.000
_cell.angle_alpha   90.00
_cell.angle_beta   90.00
_cell.angle_gamma   90.00
#
_symmetry.space_group_name_H-M   'P 1'
#
loop_
_entity.id
_entity.type
_entity.pdbx_description
1 polymer ?
#
loop_
_entity_poly.entity_id
_entity_poly.type
_entity_poly.pdbx_seq_one_letter_code
_entity_poly.pdbx_strand_id
1 'polypeptide(L)'
;MKSTRLYFLFVLMTFVSFAMAQNEDAVQSLYAIDCPTAATLERGSFLTALYAYENGGLMGMLDVGITDRIMFGISYGGTNIIGTGPITWNPQIGVNIKYRIVDEQLAFPAIAIGFDGQGRGQYLDSLSRYTEKSKGIYVAASKSFEFLGVLAFHGGVNYSFERQDNDKDLDGYVA
;
A
#
# COMPACT_ATOMS: atom_id res chain seq x y z
N MET A 1 45.91 1.29 4.37
CA MET A 1 45.75 2.12 3.15
C MET A 1 45.30 1.34 1.91
N LYS A 2 45.85 0.15 1.58
CA LYS A 2 45.40 -0.62 0.39
C LYS A 2 43.96 -1.16 0.52
N SER A 3 43.56 -1.63 1.70
CA SER A 3 42.20 -2.15 1.96
C SER A 3 41.11 -1.06 1.86
N THR A 4 41.35 0.12 2.41
CA THR A 4 40.39 1.25 2.38
C THR A 4 40.05 1.71 0.96
N ARG A 5 41.04 1.73 0.05
CA ARG A 5 40.81 2.05 -1.36
C ARG A 5 39.98 0.98 -2.09
N LEU A 6 40.16 -0.28 -1.71
CA LEU A 6 39.41 -1.39 -2.28
C LEU A 6 37.93 -1.35 -1.85
N TYR A 7 37.65 -1.07 -0.58
CA TYR A 7 36.28 -0.87 -0.10
C TYR A 7 35.58 0.31 -0.78
N PHE A 8 36.30 1.42 -0.94
CA PHE A 8 35.76 2.57 -1.65
C PHE A 8 35.41 2.25 -3.11
N LEU A 9 36.31 1.55 -3.81
CA LEU A 9 36.06 1.13 -5.20
C LEU A 9 34.87 0.17 -5.29
N PHE A 10 34.74 -0.75 -4.34
CA PHE A 10 33.61 -1.67 -4.26
C PHE A 10 32.28 -0.92 -4.05
N VAL A 11 32.21 0.02 -3.10
CA VAL A 11 31.03 0.85 -2.87
C VAL A 11 30.68 1.68 -4.11
N LEU A 12 31.68 2.25 -4.78
CA LEU A 12 31.49 3.02 -6.01
C LEU A 12 30.94 2.14 -7.14
N MET A 13 31.48 0.93 -7.33
CA MET A 13 30.98 -0.02 -8.32
C MET A 13 29.54 -0.43 -8.04
N THR A 14 29.20 -0.72 -6.78
CA THR A 14 27.82 -1.03 -6.39
C THR A 14 26.89 0.14 -6.70
N PHE A 15 27.29 1.38 -6.36
CA PHE A 15 26.50 2.57 -6.65
C PHE A 15 26.26 2.78 -8.16
N VAL A 16 27.30 2.58 -8.98
CA VAL A 16 27.17 2.68 -10.45
C VAL A 16 26.23 1.61 -11.00
N SER A 17 26.32 0.36 -10.52
CA SER A 17 25.41 -0.71 -10.93
C SER A 17 23.95 -0.37 -10.60
N PHE A 18 23.67 0.18 -9.40
CA PHE A 18 22.33 0.63 -9.03
C PHE A 18 21.82 1.79 -9.90
N ALA A 19 22.70 2.72 -10.30
CA ALA A 19 22.32 3.81 -11.19
C ALA A 19 21.96 3.33 -12.60
N MET A 20 22.69 2.34 -13.12
CA MET A 20 22.46 1.77 -14.45
C MET A 20 21.27 0.80 -14.49
N ALA A 21 20.90 0.25 -13.34
CA ALA A 21 19.78 -0.70 -13.20
C ALA A 21 18.43 0.00 -13.01
N GLN A 22 18.30 1.32 -13.18
CA GLN A 22 17.00 1.97 -12.97
C GLN A 22 16.06 1.71 -14.16
N ASN A 23 14.80 1.42 -13.87
CA ASN A 23 13.75 1.26 -14.88
C ASN A 23 12.68 2.35 -14.67
N GLU A 24 12.14 2.89 -15.77
CA GLU A 24 11.05 3.88 -15.74
C GLU A 24 9.68 3.25 -15.96
N ASP A 25 9.61 1.93 -16.17
CA ASP A 25 8.34 1.21 -16.21
C ASP A 25 7.60 1.44 -14.90
N ALA A 26 6.51 2.22 -15.00
CA ALA A 26 5.80 2.75 -13.85
C ALA A 26 5.49 1.63 -12.86
N VAL A 27 5.78 1.84 -11.58
CA VAL A 27 5.37 0.92 -10.51
C VAL A 27 3.90 0.53 -10.70
N GLN A 28 3.66 -0.73 -11.07
CA GLN A 28 2.34 -1.21 -11.48
C GLN A 28 1.54 -1.79 -10.30
N SER A 29 2.23 -2.32 -9.29
CA SER A 29 1.55 -2.95 -8.15
C SER A 29 0.89 -1.89 -7.29
N LEU A 30 -0.44 -1.89 -7.17
CA LEU A 30 -1.21 -0.95 -6.32
C LEU A 30 -0.91 -1.11 -4.83
N TYR A 31 -0.56 -2.33 -4.43
CA TYR A 31 -0.25 -2.74 -3.07
C TYR A 31 0.98 -3.65 -3.07
N ALA A 32 1.83 -3.51 -2.06
CA ALA A 32 2.85 -4.47 -1.70
C ALA A 32 2.34 -5.23 -0.47
N ILE A 33 1.84 -6.45 -0.69
CA ILE A 33 1.01 -7.18 0.28
C ILE A 33 -0.23 -6.33 0.61
N ASP A 34 -0.28 -5.68 1.77
CA ASP A 34 -1.37 -4.82 2.22
C ASP A 34 -0.94 -3.35 2.38
N CYS A 35 0.30 -3.03 2.02
CA CYS A 35 0.84 -1.68 2.10
C CYS A 35 0.62 -0.95 0.77
N PRO A 36 0.05 0.27 0.76
CA PRO A 36 -0.17 0.99 -0.48
C PRO A 36 1.16 1.36 -1.14
N THR A 37 1.23 1.30 -2.46
CA THR A 37 2.35 1.86 -3.22
C THR A 37 1.97 3.21 -3.81
N ALA A 38 2.91 3.86 -4.49
CA ALA A 38 2.62 5.04 -5.29
C ALA A 38 1.82 4.74 -6.58
N ALA A 39 1.47 3.48 -6.85
CA ALA A 39 0.76 3.10 -8.06
C ALA A 39 -0.74 3.45 -8.02
N THR A 40 -1.28 3.83 -9.17
CA THR A 40 -2.70 4.06 -9.44
C THR A 40 -3.15 3.26 -10.64
N LEU A 41 -4.44 2.94 -10.68
CA LEU A 41 -5.08 2.32 -11.83
C LEU A 41 -5.08 3.24 -13.05
N GLU A 42 -4.90 2.66 -14.24
CA GLU A 42 -5.05 3.35 -15.51
C GLU A 42 -6.49 3.85 -15.68
N ARG A 43 -6.69 4.93 -16.43
CA ARG A 43 -8.01 5.49 -16.68
C ARG A 43 -8.97 4.46 -17.27
N GLY A 44 -10.14 4.30 -16.65
CA GLY A 44 -11.18 3.38 -17.10
C GLY A 44 -10.92 1.91 -16.78
N SER A 45 -9.77 1.59 -16.17
CA SER A 45 -9.50 0.27 -15.61
C SER A 45 -10.15 0.13 -14.23
N PHE A 46 -10.39 -1.11 -13.83
CA PHE A 46 -10.91 -1.44 -12.50
C PHE A 46 -10.18 -2.66 -11.95
N LEU A 47 -10.09 -2.72 -10.63
CA LEU A 47 -9.60 -3.87 -9.90
C LEU A 47 -10.68 -4.32 -8.92
N THR A 48 -10.97 -5.61 -8.93
CA THR A 48 -11.84 -6.25 -7.94
C THR A 48 -11.03 -7.27 -7.16
N ALA A 49 -11.24 -7.31 -5.85
CA ALA A 49 -10.57 -8.26 -4.96
C ALA A 49 -11.55 -8.80 -3.93
N LEU A 50 -11.30 -10.04 -3.51
CA LEU A 50 -11.98 -10.66 -2.37
C LEU A 50 -10.91 -11.10 -1.37
N TYR A 51 -10.88 -10.45 -0.22
CA TYR A 51 -9.97 -10.78 0.86
C TYR A 51 -10.64 -11.75 1.82
N ALA A 52 -9.93 -12.81 2.18
CA ALA A 52 -10.29 -13.69 3.28
C ALA A 52 -9.38 -13.41 4.47
N TYR A 53 -9.97 -13.34 5.66
CA TYR A 53 -9.25 -13.14 6.92
C TYR A 53 -9.84 -14.00 8.03
N GLU A 54 -9.20 -13.93 9.20
CA GLU A 54 -9.57 -14.66 10.41
C GLU A 54 -11.07 -14.60 10.75
N ASN A 55 -11.52 -15.57 11.54
CA ASN A 55 -12.93 -15.71 11.95
C ASN A 55 -13.91 -15.88 10.77
N GLY A 56 -13.47 -16.49 9.67
CA GLY A 56 -14.32 -16.72 8.48
C GLY A 56 -14.72 -15.43 7.78
N GLY A 57 -13.89 -14.39 7.91
CA GLY A 57 -14.19 -13.08 7.37
C GLY A 57 -13.91 -12.98 5.87
N LEU A 58 -14.79 -12.27 5.18
CA LEU A 58 -14.63 -11.93 3.77
C LEU A 58 -14.86 -10.43 3.58
N MET A 59 -14.09 -9.83 2.67
CA MET A 59 -14.27 -8.45 2.24
C MET A 59 -14.10 -8.33 0.74
N GLY A 60 -15.14 -7.84 0.08
CA GLY A 60 -15.09 -7.45 -1.31
C GLY A 60 -14.56 -6.03 -1.46
N MET A 61 -13.82 -5.80 -2.54
CA MET A 61 -13.25 -4.51 -2.88
C MET A 61 -13.39 -4.27 -4.38
N LEU A 62 -13.70 -3.02 -4.73
CA LEU A 62 -13.73 -2.54 -6.11
C LEU A 62 -13.05 -1.18 -6.17
N ASP A 63 -11.97 -1.10 -6.94
CA ASP A 63 -11.27 0.12 -7.28
C ASP A 63 -11.46 0.45 -8.76
N VAL A 64 -11.47 1.74 -9.08
CA VAL A 64 -11.55 2.27 -10.45
C VAL A 64 -10.52 3.37 -10.66
N GLY A 65 -9.84 3.33 -11.81
CA GLY A 65 -8.99 4.42 -12.28
C GLY A 65 -9.83 5.52 -12.91
N ILE A 66 -10.00 6.63 -12.21
CA ILE A 66 -10.71 7.82 -12.73
C ILE A 66 -9.85 8.54 -13.78
N THR A 67 -8.55 8.62 -13.49
CA THR A 67 -7.49 9.09 -14.39
C THR A 67 -6.26 8.23 -14.15
N ASP A 68 -5.22 8.35 -14.98
CA ASP A 68 -3.96 7.62 -14.78
C ASP A 68 -3.22 8.00 -13.48
N ARG A 69 -3.71 9.01 -12.76
CA ARG A 69 -3.18 9.48 -11.47
C ARG A 69 -4.20 9.47 -10.33
N ILE A 70 -5.48 9.23 -10.59
CA ILE A 70 -6.54 9.29 -9.56
C ILE A 70 -7.33 8.00 -9.62
N MET A 71 -7.41 7.32 -8.48
CA MET A 71 -8.28 6.17 -8.30
C MET A 71 -9.24 6.40 -7.14
N PHE A 72 -10.38 5.75 -7.23
CA PHE A 72 -11.42 5.70 -6.21
C PHE A 72 -11.82 4.24 -6.00
N GLY A 73 -12.13 3.88 -4.78
CA GLY A 73 -12.50 2.52 -4.44
C GLY A 73 -13.48 2.45 -3.30
N ILE A 74 -14.19 1.32 -3.26
CA ILE A 74 -15.07 0.95 -2.15
C ILE A 74 -14.79 -0.47 -1.71
N SER A 75 -15.02 -0.73 -0.44
CA SER A 75 -14.87 -2.07 0.13
C SER A 75 -15.91 -2.31 1.21
N TYR A 76 -16.37 -3.56 1.32
CA TYR A 76 -17.30 -3.96 2.37
C TYR A 76 -17.16 -5.44 2.67
N GLY A 77 -17.38 -5.80 3.93
CA GLY A 77 -17.13 -7.14 4.42
C GLY A 77 -17.68 -7.36 5.81
N GLY A 78 -17.26 -8.46 6.41
CA GLY A 78 -17.66 -8.87 7.74
C GLY A 78 -16.99 -10.17 8.15
N THR A 79 -17.22 -10.59 9.40
CA THR A 79 -16.74 -11.87 9.93
C THR A 79 -17.83 -12.93 9.90
N ASN A 80 -17.39 -14.19 9.94
CA ASN A 80 -18.24 -15.38 9.93
C ASN A 80 -19.17 -15.45 8.71
N ILE A 81 -18.75 -14.87 7.57
CA ILE A 81 -19.40 -15.04 6.27
C ILE A 81 -19.18 -16.49 5.78
N ILE A 82 -17.99 -17.03 6.02
CA ILE A 82 -17.71 -18.46 5.94
C ILE A 82 -17.72 -19.03 7.36
N GLY A 83 -18.84 -19.58 7.80
CA GLY A 83 -18.95 -20.20 9.12
C GLY A 83 -20.38 -20.62 9.47
N THR A 84 -20.59 -21.02 10.72
CA THR A 84 -21.87 -21.60 11.18
C THR A 84 -22.68 -20.67 12.09
N GLY A 85 -22.09 -19.57 12.56
CA GLY A 85 -22.78 -18.57 13.41
C GLY A 85 -23.50 -17.48 12.59
N PRO A 86 -23.99 -16.42 13.24
CA PRO A 86 -24.48 -15.22 12.57
C PRO A 86 -23.34 -14.41 11.93
N ILE A 87 -23.61 -13.76 10.79
CA ILE A 87 -22.65 -12.85 10.14
C ILE A 87 -22.57 -11.55 10.96
N THR A 88 -21.35 -11.09 11.22
CA THR A 88 -21.11 -9.75 11.79
C THR A 88 -20.54 -8.85 10.71
N TRP A 89 -21.36 -7.94 10.20
CA TRP A 89 -20.95 -7.02 9.14
C TRP A 89 -20.06 -5.91 9.69
N ASN A 90 -19.19 -5.40 8.84
CA ASN A 90 -18.46 -4.16 9.12
C ASN A 90 -19.44 -3.00 9.32
N PRO A 91 -19.14 -2.03 10.19
CA PRO A 91 -20.09 -0.96 10.53
C PRO A 91 -20.37 0.01 9.39
N GLN A 92 -19.47 0.10 8.41
CA GLN A 92 -19.57 1.02 7.28
C GLN A 92 -18.87 0.46 6.04
N ILE A 93 -19.22 1.03 4.89
CA ILE A 93 -18.50 0.84 3.63
C ILE A 93 -17.17 1.59 3.72
N GLY A 94 -16.08 0.90 3.46
CA GLY A 94 -14.76 1.47 3.30
C GLY A 94 -14.66 2.27 2.00
N VAL A 95 -13.94 3.38 2.05
CA VAL A 95 -13.65 4.22 0.88
C VAL A 95 -12.14 4.32 0.71
N ASN A 96 -11.68 4.13 -0.51
CA ASN A 96 -10.29 4.34 -0.93
C ASN A 96 -10.24 5.48 -1.95
N ILE A 97 -9.34 6.44 -1.74
CA ILE A 97 -9.01 7.49 -2.73
C ILE A 97 -7.50 7.60 -2.78
N LYS A 98 -6.90 7.60 -3.97
CA LYS A 98 -5.45 7.79 -4.12
C LYS A 98 -5.17 8.73 -5.28
N TYR A 99 -4.22 9.64 -5.06
CA TYR A 99 -3.70 10.56 -6.04
C TYR A 99 -2.18 10.41 -6.17
N ARG A 100 -1.69 10.06 -7.37
CA ARG A 100 -0.26 10.06 -7.71
C ARG A 100 0.17 11.49 -8.02
N ILE A 101 0.98 12.04 -7.13
CA ILE A 101 1.49 13.42 -7.19
C ILE A 101 2.63 13.50 -8.20
N VAL A 102 3.57 12.56 -8.10
CA VAL A 102 4.79 12.51 -8.90
C VAL A 102 4.91 11.12 -9.50
N ASP A 103 5.16 11.07 -10.81
CA ASP A 103 5.48 9.83 -11.50
C ASP A 103 6.94 9.46 -11.24
N GLU A 104 7.26 8.17 -11.33
CA GLU A 104 8.63 7.73 -11.21
C GLU A 104 9.49 8.34 -12.33
N GLN A 105 10.66 8.84 -11.97
CA GLN A 105 11.70 9.29 -12.88
C GLN A 105 13.01 8.62 -12.49
N LEU A 106 14.01 8.60 -13.37
CA LEU A 106 15.35 8.10 -13.05
C LEU A 106 15.83 8.53 -11.64
N ALA A 107 15.94 9.82 -11.38
CA ALA A 107 16.46 10.34 -10.11
C ALA A 107 15.44 10.44 -8.95
N PHE A 108 14.14 10.22 -9.17
CA PHE A 108 13.10 10.52 -8.19
C PHE A 108 12.02 9.43 -8.12
N PRO A 109 11.64 8.95 -6.92
CA PRO A 109 10.61 7.93 -6.78
C PRO A 109 9.23 8.48 -7.17
N ALA A 110 8.31 7.60 -7.58
CA ALA A 110 6.91 7.95 -7.62
C ALA A 110 6.41 8.27 -6.21
N ILE A 111 5.53 9.27 -6.08
CA ILE A 111 4.91 9.65 -4.80
C ILE A 111 3.40 9.73 -4.97
N ALA A 112 2.67 9.10 -4.06
CA ALA A 112 1.22 9.23 -3.96
C ALA A 112 0.78 9.62 -2.55
N ILE A 113 -0.35 10.31 -2.48
CA ILE A 113 -1.12 10.53 -1.26
C ILE A 113 -2.46 9.83 -1.41
N GLY A 114 -3.01 9.30 -0.33
CA GLY A 114 -4.33 8.70 -0.36
C GLY A 114 -5.00 8.65 0.98
N PHE A 115 -6.23 8.16 0.94
CA PHE A 115 -7.06 7.81 2.07
C PHE A 115 -7.56 6.38 1.86
N ASP A 116 -7.45 5.54 2.89
CA ASP A 116 -8.11 4.23 2.93
C ASP A 116 -8.81 4.09 4.28
N GLY A 117 -10.14 4.10 4.26
CA GLY A 117 -10.98 3.99 5.46
C GLY A 117 -11.28 2.56 5.89
N GLN A 118 -10.78 1.55 5.18
CA GLN A 118 -11.09 0.15 5.47
C GLN A 118 -9.93 -0.55 6.21
N GLY A 119 -10.19 -0.96 7.46
CA GLY A 119 -9.30 -1.88 8.17
C GLY A 119 -9.56 -3.33 7.79
N ARG A 120 -8.72 -4.24 8.28
CA ARG A 120 -8.82 -5.69 8.06
C ARG A 120 -9.08 -6.44 9.37
N GLY A 121 -9.68 -7.62 9.25
CA GLY A 121 -10.04 -8.44 10.41
C GLY A 121 -11.38 -8.05 11.02
N GLN A 122 -11.60 -8.47 12.27
CA GLN A 122 -12.82 -8.19 13.00
C GLN A 122 -12.89 -6.72 13.42
N TYR A 123 -14.07 -6.11 13.31
CA TYR A 123 -14.34 -4.83 13.96
C TYR A 123 -14.67 -5.03 15.45
N LEU A 124 -13.94 -4.32 16.32
CA LEU A 124 -14.05 -4.37 17.76
C LEU A 124 -14.83 -3.14 18.26
N ASP A 125 -16.13 -3.32 18.51
CA ASP A 125 -17.01 -2.21 18.94
C ASP A 125 -16.52 -1.51 20.20
N SER A 126 -15.91 -2.25 21.14
CA SER A 126 -15.38 -1.70 22.39
C SER A 126 -14.22 -0.72 22.19
N LEU A 127 -13.53 -0.79 21.06
CA LEU A 127 -12.38 0.05 20.70
C LEU A 127 -12.63 0.86 19.43
N SER A 128 -13.84 0.76 18.85
CA SER A 128 -14.22 1.32 17.54
C SER A 128 -13.10 1.23 16.50
N ARG A 129 -12.55 0.03 16.32
CA ARG A 129 -11.44 -0.23 15.40
C ARG A 129 -11.47 -1.64 14.84
N TYR A 130 -10.83 -1.84 13.70
CA TYR A 130 -10.52 -3.16 13.18
C TYR A 130 -9.32 -3.77 13.92
N THR A 131 -9.18 -5.11 13.91
CA THR A 131 -7.98 -5.79 14.40
C THR A 131 -6.72 -5.16 13.80
N GLU A 132 -6.72 -5.03 12.46
CA GLU A 132 -5.75 -4.24 11.70
C GLU A 132 -6.41 -2.93 11.26
N LYS A 133 -5.94 -1.82 11.84
CA LYS A 133 -6.51 -0.50 11.57
C LYS A 133 -6.43 -0.15 10.09
N SER A 134 -7.44 0.59 9.63
CA SER A 134 -7.38 1.26 8.33
C SER A 134 -6.14 2.16 8.24
N LYS A 135 -5.59 2.33 7.04
CA LYS A 135 -4.44 3.22 6.84
C LYS A 135 -4.81 4.68 7.16
N GLY A 136 -6.08 5.05 7.00
CA GLY A 136 -6.53 6.44 7.08
C GLY A 136 -5.83 7.25 6.00
N ILE A 137 -5.28 8.42 6.34
CA ILE A 137 -4.48 9.20 5.39
C ILE A 137 -3.08 8.61 5.30
N TYR A 138 -2.55 8.45 4.08
CA TYR A 138 -1.20 7.93 3.88
C TYR A 138 -0.45 8.65 2.76
N VAL A 139 0.88 8.57 2.82
CA VAL A 139 1.79 8.92 1.73
C VAL A 139 2.66 7.72 1.42
N ALA A 140 2.79 7.38 0.14
CA ALA A 140 3.58 6.26 -0.34
C ALA A 140 4.60 6.72 -1.39
N ALA A 141 5.80 6.16 -1.32
CA ALA A 141 6.87 6.31 -2.30
C ALA A 141 7.18 4.96 -2.94
N SER A 142 7.52 4.95 -4.22
CA SER A 142 7.90 3.71 -4.91
C SER A 142 8.95 3.95 -5.99
N LYS A 143 9.90 3.01 -6.10
CA LYS A 143 11.01 3.07 -7.06
C LYS A 143 11.29 1.68 -7.60
N SER A 144 11.50 1.55 -8.90
CA SER A 144 11.77 0.29 -9.59
C SER A 144 13.16 0.27 -10.24
N PHE A 145 13.72 -0.94 -10.31
CA PHE A 145 15.04 -1.23 -10.86
C PHE A 145 14.96 -2.52 -11.70
N GLU A 146 15.61 -2.51 -12.85
CA GLU A 146 15.90 -3.68 -13.67
C GLU A 146 17.09 -4.45 -13.08
N PHE A 147 16.81 -5.47 -12.28
CA PHE A 147 17.81 -6.33 -11.66
C PHE A 147 17.37 -7.79 -11.69
N LEU A 148 17.78 -8.52 -12.75
CA LEU A 148 17.37 -9.90 -13.01
C LEU A 148 15.83 -10.06 -13.04
N GLY A 149 15.15 -9.04 -13.57
CA GLY A 149 13.70 -8.81 -13.47
C GLY A 149 13.40 -7.46 -12.81
N VAL A 150 12.11 -7.18 -12.60
CA VAL A 150 11.69 -5.94 -11.91
C VAL A 150 11.87 -6.10 -10.40
N LEU A 151 12.80 -5.35 -9.83
CA LEU A 151 12.96 -5.15 -8.40
C LEU A 151 12.38 -3.79 -8.02
N ALA A 152 11.30 -3.78 -7.24
CA ALA A 152 10.68 -2.54 -6.76
C ALA A 152 10.78 -2.42 -5.25
N PHE A 153 11.03 -1.20 -4.79
CA PHE A 153 11.01 -0.82 -3.38
C PHE A 153 9.84 0.12 -3.13
N HIS A 154 9.11 -0.14 -2.06
CA HIS A 154 7.98 0.65 -1.62
C HIS A 154 8.17 1.07 -0.17
N GLY A 155 7.69 2.26 0.16
CA GLY A 155 7.66 2.70 1.55
C GLY A 155 6.63 3.77 1.74
N GLY A 156 6.22 3.98 2.99
CA GLY A 156 5.21 4.98 3.27
C GLY A 156 4.96 5.17 4.74
N VAL A 157 4.14 6.18 5.01
CA VAL A 157 3.65 6.51 6.35
C VAL A 157 2.14 6.71 6.30
N ASN A 158 1.44 6.33 7.36
CA ASN A 158 0.00 6.44 7.44
C ASN A 158 -0.49 6.90 8.83
N TYR A 159 -1.68 7.47 8.86
CA TYR A 159 -2.35 7.97 10.06
C TYR A 159 -3.80 7.50 10.08
N SER A 160 -4.10 6.52 10.93
CA SER A 160 -5.46 6.00 11.11
C SER A 160 -6.36 6.96 11.89
N PHE A 161 -7.68 6.86 11.72
CA PHE A 161 -8.66 7.60 12.54
C PHE A 161 -9.31 6.72 13.62
N GLU A 162 -8.90 5.45 13.71
CA GLU A 162 -9.33 4.50 14.73
C GLU A 162 -8.51 4.69 16.02
N ARG A 163 -9.05 5.49 16.96
CA ARG A 163 -8.27 6.06 18.10
C ARG A 163 -8.79 5.74 19.50
N GLN A 164 -9.84 4.94 19.67
CA GLN A 164 -10.38 4.68 21.02
C GLN A 164 -9.52 3.73 21.86
N ASP A 165 -8.50 3.10 21.26
CA ASP A 165 -7.48 2.33 21.98
C ASP A 165 -6.32 3.19 22.52
N ASN A 166 -6.43 4.52 22.42
CA ASN A 166 -5.41 5.51 22.79
C ASN A 166 -4.12 5.51 21.96
N ASP A 167 -4.03 4.69 20.92
CA ASP A 167 -2.92 4.79 19.96
C ASP A 167 -3.24 5.89 18.94
N LYS A 168 -2.40 6.94 18.98
CA LYS A 168 -2.48 8.16 18.14
C LYS A 168 -1.29 8.32 17.22
N ASP A 169 -0.45 7.29 17.11
CA ASP A 169 0.84 7.38 16.45
C ASP A 169 0.69 7.28 14.92
N LEU A 170 1.79 7.60 14.25
CA LEU A 170 1.99 7.37 12.82
C LEU A 170 2.61 5.99 12.62
N ASP A 171 2.09 5.25 11.65
CA ASP A 171 2.68 3.98 11.23
C ASP A 171 3.55 4.19 9.99
N GLY A 172 4.62 3.42 9.87
CA GLY A 172 5.49 3.42 8.70
C GLY A 172 5.79 1.99 8.22
N TYR A 173 6.05 1.85 6.93
CA TYR A 173 6.42 0.58 6.32
C TYR A 173 7.48 0.74 5.23
N VAL A 174 8.18 -0.35 4.99
CA VAL A 174 9.07 -0.58 3.84
C VAL A 174 8.76 -1.99 3.34
N ALA A 175 8.57 -2.13 2.03
CA ALA A 175 8.23 -3.39 1.37
C ALA A 175 8.99 -3.55 0.05
#